data_AF-A0A4S4KUQ3-F1
#
_entry.id   AF-A0A4S4KUQ3-F1
#
_cell.length_a   1.000
_cell.length_b   1.000
_cell.length_c   1.000
_cell.angle_alpha   90.00
_cell.angle_beta   90.00
_cell.angle_gamma   90.00
#
_symmetry.space_group_name_H-M   'P 1'
#
loop_
_entity.id
_entity.type
_entity.pdbx_description
1 polymer ?
#
loop_
_entity_poly.entity_id
_entity_poly.type
_entity_poly.pdbx_seq_one_letter_code
_entity_poly.pdbx_strand_id
1 'polypeptide(L)'
;MNTLLTSTAKNETLSSLTAIADNRFVNSMWYMTYAILLYDYSLTFSDEVALVWGGKTSYARMLFYVIRYWPLLNLTIVTGGEHSELGIGIDTAKKRN
;
A
#
# COMPACT_ATOMS: atom_id res chain seq x y z
N MET A 1 14.69 29.88 31.99
CA MET A 1 13.33 29.32 31.89
C MET A 1 12.83 29.24 30.44
N ASN A 2 12.91 30.32 29.66
CA ASN A 2 12.31 30.39 28.32
C ASN A 2 13.02 29.54 27.25
N THR A 3 14.32 29.32 27.38
CA THR A 3 15.14 28.52 26.44
C THR A 3 14.84 27.02 26.47
N LEU A 4 14.48 26.49 27.64
CA LEU A 4 14.10 25.07 27.77
C LEU A 4 12.72 24.80 27.13
N LEU A 5 11.78 25.73 27.30
CA LEU A 5 10.47 25.65 26.67
C LEU A 5 10.56 25.71 25.14
N THR A 6 11.51 26.47 24.59
CA THR A 6 11.73 26.52 23.13
C THR A 6 12.38 25.23 22.61
N SER A 7 13.27 24.60 23.38
CA SER A 7 13.85 23.31 23.00
C SER A 7 12.84 22.16 23.06
N THR A 8 11.93 22.18 24.04
CA THR A 8 10.85 21.19 24.16
C THR A 8 9.73 21.42 23.14
N ALA A 9 9.49 22.66 22.70
CA ALA A 9 8.60 22.87 21.56
C ALA A 9 9.25 22.34 20.26
N LYS A 10 10.55 22.57 20.09
CA LYS A 10 11.27 22.15 18.88
C LYS A 10 11.38 20.64 18.75
N ASN A 11 11.68 19.90 19.81
CA ASN A 11 11.80 18.44 19.73
C ASN A 11 10.46 17.72 19.44
N GLU A 12 9.34 18.26 19.91
CA GLU A 12 7.99 17.79 19.58
C GLU A 12 7.62 18.04 18.11
N THR A 13 8.01 19.21 17.57
CA THR A 13 7.85 19.46 16.13
C THR A 13 8.76 18.56 15.29
N LEU A 14 9.96 18.25 15.76
CA LEU A 14 10.88 17.37 15.04
C LEU A 14 10.40 15.92 15.04
N SER A 15 9.87 15.41 16.15
CA SER A 15 9.34 14.03 16.20
C SER A 15 8.13 13.85 15.28
N SER A 16 7.22 14.83 15.22
CA SER A 16 6.07 14.79 14.31
C SER A 16 6.48 14.93 12.83
N LEU A 17 7.47 15.77 12.50
CA LEU A 17 7.98 15.89 11.14
C LEU A 17 8.66 14.59 10.66
N THR A 18 9.44 13.93 11.52
CA THR A 18 10.04 12.63 11.21
C THR A 18 8.96 11.57 10.97
N ALA A 19 7.94 11.50 11.82
CA ALA A 19 6.83 10.56 11.66
C ALA A 19 6.04 10.77 10.34
N ILE A 20 5.85 12.02 9.91
CA ILE A 20 5.20 12.34 8.62
C ILE A 20 6.09 11.94 7.45
N ALA A 21 7.40 12.17 7.55
CA ALA A 21 8.36 11.80 6.50
C ALA A 21 8.43 10.27 6.32
N ASP A 22 8.46 9.51 7.42
CA ASP A 22 8.48 8.05 7.40
C ASP A 22 7.23 7.48 6.71
N ASN A 23 6.05 8.01 7.02
CA ASN A 23 4.80 7.56 6.40
C ASN A 23 4.79 7.80 4.87
N ARG A 24 5.28 8.97 4.43
CA ARG A 24 5.41 9.26 2.98
C ARG A 24 6.35 8.30 2.28
N PHE A 25 7.44 7.92 2.92
CA PHE A 25 8.41 6.98 2.37
C PHE A 25 7.82 5.58 2.22
N VAL A 26 7.18 5.07 3.28
CA VAL A 26 6.53 3.75 3.28
C VAL A 26 5.44 3.68 2.21
N ASN A 27 4.61 4.72 2.11
CA ASN A 27 3.54 4.79 1.11
C ASN A 27 4.11 4.81 -0.33
N SER A 28 5.20 5.55 -0.56
CA SER A 28 5.87 5.58 -1.87
C SER A 28 6.49 4.23 -2.25
N MET A 29 7.09 3.53 -1.28
CA MET A 29 7.61 2.17 -1.49
C MET A 29 6.50 1.16 -1.81
N TRP A 30 5.34 1.32 -1.17
CA TRP A 30 4.16 0.51 -1.44
C TRP A 30 3.69 0.65 -2.89
N TYR A 31 3.49 1.87 -3.38
CA TYR A 31 3.09 2.09 -4.78
C TYR A 31 4.13 1.61 -5.79
N MET A 32 5.42 1.78 -5.51
CA MET A 32 6.49 1.28 -6.38
C MET A 32 6.45 -0.25 -6.47
N THR A 33 6.30 -0.93 -5.33
CA THR A 33 6.19 -2.39 -5.29
C THR A 33 4.94 -2.88 -6.03
N TYR A 34 3.81 -2.19 -5.86
CA TYR A 34 2.57 -2.45 -6.58
C TYR A 34 2.74 -2.32 -8.11
N ALA A 35 3.39 -1.25 -8.56
CA ALA A 35 3.64 -1.00 -9.97
C ALA A 35 4.54 -2.08 -10.60
N ILE A 36 5.60 -2.50 -9.88
CA ILE A 36 6.51 -3.56 -10.33
C ILE A 36 5.76 -4.90 -10.41
N LEU A 37 4.92 -5.21 -9.42
CA LEU A 37 4.13 -6.43 -9.40
C LEU A 37 3.15 -6.49 -10.58
N LEU A 38 2.47 -5.38 -10.89
CA LEU A 38 1.59 -5.28 -12.06
C LEU A 38 2.34 -5.42 -13.39
N TYR A 39 3.56 -4.87 -13.46
CA TYR A 39 4.40 -4.98 -14.64
C TYR A 39 4.79 -6.45 -14.90
N ASP A 40 5.26 -7.16 -13.87
CA ASP A 40 5.59 -8.59 -13.97
C ASP A 40 4.36 -9.44 -14.35
N TYR A 41 3.19 -9.05 -13.83
CA TYR A 41 1.91 -9.66 -14.19
C TYR A 41 1.57 -9.48 -15.67
N SER A 42 1.70 -8.25 -16.17
CA SER A 42 1.39 -7.91 -17.56
C SER A 42 2.28 -8.66 -18.54
N LEU A 43 3.55 -8.88 -18.17
CA LEU A 43 4.54 -9.57 -18.99
C LEU A 43 4.23 -11.07 -19.14
N THR A 44 3.76 -11.69 -18.06
CA THR A 44 3.43 -13.13 -18.05
C THR A 44 1.98 -13.42 -18.42
N PHE A 45 1.10 -12.42 -18.44
CA PHE A 45 -0.30 -12.55 -18.79
C PHE A 45 -0.52 -13.08 -20.22
N SER A 46 0.31 -12.68 -21.18
CA SER A 46 0.20 -13.16 -22.57
C SER A 46 0.40 -14.67 -22.67
N ASP A 47 1.41 -15.20 -21.98
CA ASP A 47 1.69 -16.64 -21.95
C ASP A 47 0.66 -17.40 -21.12
N GLU A 48 0.14 -16.80 -20.04
CA GLU A 48 -0.99 -17.35 -19.29
C GLU A 48 -2.25 -17.48 -20.17
N VAL A 49 -2.63 -16.46 -20.92
CA VAL A 49 -3.81 -16.55 -21.79
C VAL A 49 -3.61 -17.62 -22.86
N ALA A 50 -2.42 -17.72 -23.45
CA ALA A 50 -2.15 -18.73 -24.48
C ALA A 50 -2.13 -20.18 -23.94
N LEU A 51 -1.40 -20.43 -22.85
CA LEU A 51 -1.17 -21.78 -22.33
C LEU A 51 -2.24 -22.24 -21.37
N VAL A 52 -2.72 -21.30 -20.57
CA VAL A 52 -3.62 -21.57 -19.48
C VAL A 52 -5.05 -21.46 -20.02
N TRP A 53 -5.46 -20.37 -20.70
CA TRP A 53 -6.87 -20.18 -21.09
C TRP A 53 -7.41 -21.16 -22.15
N GLY A 54 -6.56 -21.71 -23.02
CA GLY A 54 -6.97 -22.70 -24.03
C GLY A 54 -6.99 -24.17 -23.59
N GLY A 55 -6.40 -24.51 -22.43
CA GLY A 55 -6.16 -25.90 -22.00
C GLY A 55 -7.16 -26.47 -20.98
N LYS A 56 -7.20 -27.80 -20.84
CA LYS A 56 -7.98 -28.53 -19.80
C LYS A 56 -7.72 -27.94 -18.41
N THR A 57 -8.78 -27.55 -17.71
CA THR A 57 -8.73 -27.01 -16.35
C THR A 57 -8.25 -28.10 -15.36
N SER A 58 -7.03 -27.96 -14.84
CA SER A 58 -6.45 -28.84 -13.83
C SER A 58 -6.41 -28.14 -12.46
N TYR A 59 -6.44 -28.90 -11.36
CA TYR A 59 -6.28 -28.37 -9.99
C TYR A 59 -5.01 -27.53 -9.82
N ALA A 60 -3.92 -27.88 -10.52
CA ALA A 60 -2.68 -27.11 -10.53
C ALA A 60 -2.88 -25.66 -11.02
N ARG A 61 -3.82 -25.44 -11.93
CA ARG A 61 -4.15 -24.12 -12.49
C ARG A 61 -4.90 -23.24 -11.50
N MET A 62 -5.80 -23.83 -10.72
CA MET A 62 -6.52 -23.12 -9.65
C MET A 62 -5.56 -22.75 -8.52
N LEU A 63 -4.66 -23.66 -8.15
CA LEU A 63 -3.60 -23.39 -7.18
C LEU A 63 -2.66 -22.28 -7.66
N PHE A 64 -2.33 -22.27 -8.96
CA PHE A 64 -1.54 -21.21 -9.59
C PHE A 64 -2.22 -19.85 -9.47
N TYR A 65 -3.51 -19.77 -9.76
CA TYR A 65 -4.26 -18.52 -9.60
C TYR A 65 -4.37 -18.09 -8.14
N VAL A 66 -4.62 -18.99 -7.19
CA VAL A 66 -4.69 -18.64 -5.78
C VAL A 66 -3.34 -18.11 -5.30
N ILE A 67 -2.24 -18.80 -5.57
CA ILE A 67 -0.90 -18.36 -5.13
C ILE A 67 -0.52 -17.03 -5.79
N ARG A 68 -0.92 -16.77 -7.04
CA ARG A 68 -0.51 -15.59 -7.80
C ARG A 68 -1.40 -14.36 -7.61
N TYR A 69 -2.71 -14.53 -7.48
CA TYR A 69 -3.66 -13.42 -7.30
C TYR A 69 -3.91 -13.08 -5.82
N TRP A 70 -3.60 -13.98 -4.88
CA TRP A 70 -3.75 -13.70 -3.45
C TRP A 70 -2.86 -12.53 -2.96
N PRO A 71 -1.58 -12.43 -3.36
CA PRO A 71 -0.75 -11.28 -3.02
C PRO A 71 -1.31 -9.99 -3.62
N LEU A 72 -1.81 -10.01 -4.87
CA LEU A 72 -2.44 -8.86 -5.53
C LEU A 72 -3.69 -8.37 -4.80
N LEU A 73 -4.56 -9.30 -4.39
CA LEU A 73 -5.75 -8.98 -3.60
C LEU A 73 -5.36 -8.39 -2.24
N ASN A 74 -4.39 -8.98 -1.55
CA ASN A 74 -3.89 -8.45 -0.29
C ASN A 74 -3.32 -7.04 -0.45
N LEU A 75 -2.48 -6.82 -1.48
CA LEU A 75 -1.92 -5.52 -1.86
C LEU A 75 -3.02 -4.47 -2.07
N THR A 76 -4.04 -4.84 -2.86
CA THR A 76 -5.15 -3.94 -3.22
C THR A 76 -6.03 -3.62 -2.02
N ILE A 77 -6.26 -4.58 -1.11
CA ILE A 77 -7.02 -4.38 0.12
C ILE A 77 -6.24 -3.48 1.09
N VAL A 78 -4.93 -3.66 1.21
CA VAL A 78 -4.09 -2.83 2.09
C VAL A 78 -4.03 -1.39 1.57
N THR A 79 -3.69 -1.18 0.30
CA THR A 79 -3.67 0.16 -0.31
C THR A 79 -5.06 0.81 -0.34
N GLY A 80 -6.11 0.03 -0.59
CA GLY A 80 -7.50 0.50 -0.53
C GLY A 80 -7.96 0.81 0.91
N GLY A 81 -7.47 0.06 1.89
CA GLY A 81 -7.73 0.24 3.31
C GLY A 81 -7.13 1.53 3.86
N GLU A 82 -5.88 1.84 3.47
CA GLU A 82 -5.21 3.09 3.88
C GLU A 82 -5.96 4.35 3.39
N HIS A 83 -6.56 4.32 2.20
CA HIS A 83 -7.41 5.41 1.73
C HIS A 83 -8.73 5.55 2.50
N SER A 84 -9.24 4.46 3.08
CA SER A 84 -10.44 4.52 3.92
C SER A 84 -10.18 5.17 5.28
N GLU A 85 -9.00 4.95 5.89
CA GLU A 85 -8.65 5.57 7.18
C GLU A 85 -8.32 7.07 7.06
N LEU A 86 -7.75 7.51 5.93
CA LEU A 86 -7.55 8.93 5.63
C LEU A 86 -8.87 9.68 5.42
N GLY A 87 -9.90 9.02 4.86
CA GLY A 87 -11.24 9.60 4.72
C GLY A 87 -11.95 9.80 6.06
N ILE A 88 -11.83 8.83 6.97
CA ILE A 88 -12.46 8.89 8.30
C ILE A 88 -11.70 9.86 9.22
N GLY A 89 -10.37 9.93 9.12
CA GLY A 89 -9.53 10.82 9.94
C GLY A 89 -9.73 12.31 9.65
N ILE A 90 -9.87 12.71 8.37
CA ILE A 90 -10.11 14.10 7.99
C ILE A 90 -11.55 14.52 8.34
N ASP A 91 -12.53 13.63 8.19
CA ASP A 91 -13.93 13.92 8.54
C ASP A 91 -14.12 14.10 10.06
N THR A 92 -13.38 13.33 10.87
CA THR A 92 -13.37 13.50 12.33
C THR A 92 -12.67 14.79 12.78
N ALA A 93 -11.61 15.22 12.07
CA ALA A 93 -10.92 16.48 12.35
C ALA A 93 -11.76 17.71 11.97
N LYS A 94 -12.55 17.62 10.90
CA LYS A 94 -13.46 18.70 10.47
C LYS A 94 -14.68 18.87 11.38
N LYS A 95 -15.13 17.80 12.04
CA LYS A 95 -16.28 17.84 12.97
C LYS A 95 -15.93 18.42 14.37
N ARG A 96 -14.64 18.64 14.66
CA ARG A 96 -14.15 19.12 15.97
C ARG A 96 -13.72 20.61 15.95
N ASN A 97 -13.90 21.30 14.83
CA ASN A 97 -13.74 22.76 14.71
C ASN A 97 -15.07 23.37 14.23
#